data_AF-A0A854DP37-F1
#
_entry.id   AF-A0A854DP37-F1
#
_cell.length_a   1.000
_cell.length_b   1.000
_cell.length_c   1.000
_cell.angle_alpha   90.00
_cell.angle_beta   90.00
_cell.angle_gamma   90.00
#
_symmetry.space_group_name_H-M   'P 1'
#
loop_
_entity.id
_entity.type
_entity.pdbx_description
1 polymer ?
#
loop_
_entity_poly.entity_id
_entity_poly.type
_entity_poly.pdbx_seq_one_letter_code
_entity_poly.pdbx_strand_id
1 'polypeptide(L)'
;MTQTHSPATEATAEADVEAGGRGLAKLNPSPRKAYEVALTLNKAPGAFGLVEAAAQYDVSNEQQCGKIQPETGTAGRITSQENVVLKKISETEYRGTVYLDLMQDEDYYGRGVCY
;
A
#
# COMPACT_ATOMS: atom_id res chain seq x y z
N MET A 1 -14.82 -16.34 -0.34
CA MET A 1 -15.07 -16.70 1.07
C MET A 1 -15.19 -15.39 1.80
N THR A 2 -16.33 -15.10 2.43
CA THR A 2 -16.57 -13.86 3.16
C THR A 2 -15.76 -13.91 4.46
N GLN A 3 -14.80 -13.00 4.67
CA GLN A 3 -14.02 -12.97 5.91
C GLN A 3 -14.81 -12.19 6.97
N THR A 4 -15.23 -12.88 8.03
CA THR A 4 -15.80 -12.25 9.22
C THR A 4 -14.79 -12.35 10.34
N HIS A 5 -14.24 -11.22 10.75
CA HIS A 5 -13.22 -11.13 11.79
C HIS A 5 -13.86 -10.89 13.17
N SER A 6 -13.18 -11.34 14.23
CA SER A 6 -13.56 -10.98 15.59
C SER A 6 -13.26 -9.49 15.85
N PRO A 7 -14.02 -8.79 16.71
CA PRO A 7 -13.71 -7.40 17.08
C PRO A 7 -12.28 -7.19 17.55
N ALA A 8 -11.70 -8.19 18.23
CA ALA A 8 -10.30 -8.14 18.66
C ALA A 8 -9.32 -8.17 17.48
N THR A 9 -9.62 -8.95 16.44
CA THR A 9 -8.80 -9.02 15.22
C THR A 9 -8.85 -7.68 14.47
N GLU A 10 -10.02 -7.08 14.36
CA GLU A 10 -10.18 -5.77 13.71
C GLU A 10 -9.46 -4.66 14.48
N ALA A 11 -9.58 -4.63 15.81
CA ALA A 11 -8.84 -3.67 16.63
C ALA A 11 -7.32 -3.84 16.50
N THR A 12 -6.84 -5.08 16.38
CA THR A 12 -5.42 -5.36 16.12
C THR A 12 -5.00 -4.83 14.75
N ALA A 13 -5.84 -5.01 13.73
CA ALA A 13 -5.58 -4.51 12.39
C ALA A 13 -5.59 -2.97 12.32
N GLU A 14 -6.49 -2.31 13.04
CA GLU A 14 -6.52 -0.86 13.18
C GLU A 14 -5.23 -0.35 13.83
N ALA A 15 -4.78 -0.98 14.92
CA ALA A 15 -3.51 -0.64 15.55
C ALA A 15 -2.29 -0.88 14.63
N ASP A 16 -2.33 -1.91 13.79
CA ASP A 16 -1.29 -2.17 12.78
C ASP A 16 -1.24 -1.04 11.74
N VAL A 17 -2.38 -0.57 11.25
CA VAL A 17 -2.44 0.59 10.33
C VAL A 17 -1.87 1.86 10.98
N GLU A 18 -2.19 2.13 12.25
CA GLU A 18 -1.62 3.26 13.00
C GLU A 18 -0.10 3.15 13.18
N ALA A 19 0.43 1.91 13.22
CA ALA A 19 1.87 1.64 13.25
C ALA A 19 2.54 1.67 11.86
N GLY A 20 1.80 2.01 10.79
CA GLY A 20 2.28 2.04 9.41
C GLY A 20 2.20 0.69 8.68
N GLY A 21 1.56 -0.30 9.29
CA GLY A 21 1.23 -1.58 8.68
C GLY A 21 0.03 -1.50 7.74
N ARG A 22 -0.53 -2.65 7.41
CA ARG A 22 -1.58 -2.81 6.39
C ARG A 22 -2.93 -3.23 6.97
N GLY A 23 -3.00 -3.49 8.27
CA GLY A 23 -4.16 -4.06 8.91
C GLY A 23 -4.53 -5.41 8.29
N LEU A 24 -5.75 -5.52 7.76
CA LEU A 24 -6.23 -6.74 7.10
C LEU A 24 -5.83 -6.83 5.62
N ALA A 25 -5.28 -5.77 5.04
CA ALA A 25 -4.91 -5.75 3.64
C ALA A 25 -3.71 -6.67 3.35
N LYS A 26 -3.80 -7.38 2.23
CA LYS A 26 -2.80 -8.38 1.81
C LYS A 26 -2.06 -7.89 0.57
N LEU A 27 -0.84 -8.40 0.41
CA LEU A 27 -0.08 -8.21 -0.82
C LEU A 27 -0.30 -9.41 -1.73
N ASN A 28 -0.44 -9.12 -3.02
CA ASN A 28 -0.50 -10.12 -4.05
C ASN A 28 0.84 -10.89 -4.08
N PRO A 29 0.84 -12.22 -3.88
CA PRO A 29 2.07 -13.02 -3.86
C PRO A 29 2.73 -13.15 -5.24
N SER A 30 2.05 -12.76 -6.32
CA SER A 30 2.55 -12.86 -7.68
C SER A 30 2.01 -11.71 -8.55
N PRO A 31 2.42 -10.46 -8.28
CA PRO A 31 1.93 -9.31 -9.02
C PRO A 31 2.41 -9.33 -10.48
N ARG A 32 1.58 -8.82 -11.39
CA ARG A 32 1.78 -8.94 -12.85
C ARG A 32 1.81 -7.61 -13.58
N LYS A 33 1.28 -6.53 -12.98
CA LYS A 33 1.18 -5.21 -13.61
C LYS A 33 2.41 -4.36 -13.26
N ALA A 34 3.58 -4.78 -13.73
CA ALA A 34 4.86 -4.11 -13.46
C ALA A 34 5.06 -2.84 -14.29
N TYR A 35 5.55 -1.78 -13.65
CA TYR A 35 5.95 -0.52 -14.27
C TYR A 35 7.33 -0.11 -13.79
N GLU A 36 8.19 0.33 -14.72
CA GLU A 36 9.49 0.90 -14.38
C GLU A 36 9.32 2.36 -13.96
N VAL A 37 9.93 2.72 -12.84
CA VAL A 37 10.06 4.11 -12.39
C VAL A 37 11.50 4.53 -12.64
N ALA A 38 11.69 5.51 -13.52
CA ALA A 38 12.99 6.11 -13.79
C ALA A 38 13.08 7.48 -13.09
N LEU A 39 14.05 7.61 -12.18
CA LEU A 39 14.34 8.84 -11.46
C LEU A 39 15.62 9.47 -12.00
N THR A 40 15.52 10.70 -12.50
CA THR A 40 16.67 11.51 -12.95
C THR A 40 16.79 12.76 -12.09
N LEU A 41 17.93 12.91 -11.43
CA LEU A 41 18.24 14.06 -10.58
C LEU A 41 18.93 15.14 -11.40
N ASN A 42 18.21 16.23 -11.68
CA ASN A 42 18.75 17.35 -12.45
C ASN A 42 19.52 18.32 -11.55
N LYS A 43 20.72 18.73 -12.01
CA LYS A 43 21.57 19.71 -11.32
C LYS A 43 21.84 19.33 -9.85
N ALA A 44 22.02 18.04 -9.58
CA ALA A 44 22.40 17.56 -8.26
C ALA A 44 23.73 18.24 -7.83
N PRO A 45 23.79 18.88 -6.66
CA PRO A 45 25.00 19.55 -6.18
C PRO A 45 26.13 18.57 -5.83
N GLY A 46 25.83 17.27 -5.76
CA GLY A 46 26.75 16.17 -5.49
C GLY A 46 26.01 14.84 -5.42
N ALA A 47 26.73 13.76 -5.08
CA ALA A 47 26.14 12.45 -4.85
C ALA A 47 25.22 12.45 -3.62
N PHE A 48 24.11 11.71 -3.70
CA PHE A 48 23.20 11.52 -2.57
C PHE A 48 23.61 10.30 -1.75
N GLY A 49 23.70 10.45 -0.42
CA GLY A 49 24.03 9.37 0.50
C GLY A 49 22.91 8.35 0.72
N LEU A 50 21.66 8.73 0.43
CA LEU A 50 20.47 7.89 0.55
C LEU A 50 19.44 8.30 -0.50
N VAL A 51 18.86 7.30 -1.17
CA VAL A 51 17.73 7.49 -2.10
C VAL A 51 16.73 6.39 -1.80
N GLU A 52 15.58 6.77 -1.24
CA GLU A 52 14.49 5.87 -0.90
C GLU A 52 13.25 6.23 -1.72
N ALA A 53 12.47 5.22 -2.06
CA ALA A 53 11.15 5.40 -2.65
C ALA A 53 10.17 4.44 -1.97
N ALA A 54 8.93 4.88 -1.88
CA ALA A 54 7.82 4.08 -1.43
C ALA A 54 6.65 4.27 -2.42
N ALA A 55 5.84 3.22 -2.56
CA ALA A 55 4.58 3.25 -3.27
C ALA A 55 3.46 3.11 -2.24
N GLN A 56 2.50 4.02 -2.30
CA GLN A 56 1.29 3.95 -1.48
C GLN A 56 0.16 3.37 -2.33
N TYR A 57 -0.53 2.37 -1.78
CA TYR A 57 -1.71 1.76 -2.35
C TYR A 57 -2.89 2.10 -1.44
N ASP A 58 -3.90 2.76 -1.99
CA ASP A 58 -5.13 3.09 -1.28
C ASP A 58 -6.29 2.38 -1.96
N VAL A 59 -7.18 1.80 -1.14
CA VAL A 59 -8.44 1.25 -1.65
C VAL A 59 -9.36 2.40 -2.05
N SER A 60 -9.79 2.39 -3.31
CA SER A 60 -10.64 3.42 -3.90
C SER A 60 -12.11 3.31 -3.53
N ASN A 61 -12.58 2.10 -3.16
CA ASN A 61 -13.97 1.81 -2.81
C ASN A 61 -14.18 1.50 -1.31
N GLU A 62 -13.33 2.03 -0.43
CA GLU A 62 -13.29 1.74 1.00
C GLU A 62 -14.64 1.91 1.72
N GLN A 63 -15.47 2.88 1.31
CA GLN A 63 -16.82 3.08 1.86
C GLN A 63 -17.76 1.88 1.64
N GLN A 64 -17.55 1.14 0.54
CA GLN A 64 -18.38 0.01 0.14
C GLN A 64 -17.88 -1.28 0.79
N CYS A 65 -16.56 -1.49 0.77
CA CYS A 65 -15.93 -2.77 1.16
C CYS A 65 -15.30 -2.78 2.57
N GLY A 66 -14.95 -1.61 3.12
CA GLY A 66 -14.16 -1.47 4.35
C GLY A 66 -14.97 -1.64 5.63
N LYS A 67 -14.43 -1.27 6.79
CA LYS A 67 -15.20 -1.22 8.06
C LYS A 67 -15.74 0.19 8.29
N ILE A 68 -17.06 0.33 8.48
CA ILE A 68 -17.66 1.62 8.87
C ILE A 68 -17.44 1.84 10.36
N GLN A 69 -16.88 3.01 10.72
CA GLN A 69 -16.88 3.52 12.08
C GLN A 69 -18.28 4.00 12.45
N PRO A 70 -18.92 3.43 13.48
CA PRO A 70 -20.26 3.86 13.91
C PRO A 70 -20.34 5.34 14.29
N GLU A 71 -19.25 5.91 14.82
CA GLU A 71 -19.17 7.28 15.32
C GLU A 71 -19.18 8.34 14.22
N THR A 72 -18.59 8.06 13.05
CA THR A 72 -18.47 8.99 11.93
C THR A 72 -19.35 8.60 10.75
N GLY A 73 -19.78 7.34 10.67
CA GLY A 73 -20.47 6.78 9.53
C GLY A 73 -19.58 6.60 8.30
N THR A 74 -18.26 6.76 8.43
CA THR A 74 -17.29 6.62 7.34
C THR A 74 -16.48 5.33 7.48
N ALA A 75 -16.03 4.78 6.37
CA ALA A 75 -15.03 3.73 6.39
C ALA A 75 -13.68 4.25 6.91
N GLY A 76 -12.97 3.40 7.62
CA GLY A 76 -11.56 3.61 7.90
C GLY A 76 -10.74 3.51 6.63
N ARG A 77 -9.65 4.27 6.59
CA ARG A 77 -8.70 4.25 5.48
C ARG A 77 -8.08 2.86 5.37
N ILE A 78 -8.08 2.29 4.16
CA ILE A 78 -7.38 1.02 3.88
C ILE A 78 -6.21 1.35 2.96
N THR A 79 -4.99 1.31 3.51
CA THR A 79 -3.79 1.75 2.83
C THR A 79 -2.60 0.84 3.13
N SER A 80 -1.63 0.85 2.23
CA SER A 80 -0.37 0.11 2.33
C SER A 80 0.76 0.97 1.77
N GLN A 81 1.82 1.14 2.56
CA GLN A 81 3.06 1.77 2.11
C GLN A 81 4.11 0.69 1.90
N GLU A 82 4.54 0.49 0.66
CA GLU A 82 5.51 -0.53 0.30
C GLU A 82 6.79 0.10 -0.24
N ASN A 83 7.93 -0.37 0.25
CA ASN A 83 9.23 0.11 -0.20
C ASN A 83 9.46 -0.25 -1.67
N VAL A 84 9.88 0.74 -2.46
CA VAL A 84 10.29 0.56 -3.85
C VAL A 84 11.81 0.52 -3.89
N VAL A 85 12.35 -0.66 -4.23
CA VAL A 85 13.80 -0.85 -4.36
C VAL A 85 14.29 -0.08 -5.59
N LEU A 86 15.01 1.01 -5.34
CA LEU A 86 15.69 1.77 -6.36
C LEU A 86 17.11 1.24 -6.58
N LYS A 87 17.38 0.78 -7.80
CA LYS A 87 18.73 0.44 -8.26
C LYS A 87 19.42 1.68 -8.77
N LYS A 88 20.59 1.99 -8.24
CA LYS A 88 21.46 3.06 -8.73
C LYS A 88 22.03 2.67 -10.10
N ILE A 89 21.77 3.51 -11.11
CA ILE A 89 22.32 3.37 -12.47
C ILE A 89 23.52 4.30 -12.65
N SER A 90 23.43 5.52 -12.11
CA SER A 90 24.53 6.49 -12.05
C SER A 90 24.38 7.38 -10.80
N GLU A 91 25.25 8.36 -10.61
CA GLU A 91 25.11 9.34 -9.51
C GLU A 91 23.78 10.12 -9.54
N THR A 92 23.17 10.24 -10.72
CA THR A 92 21.96 11.03 -10.95
C THR A 92 20.80 10.21 -11.51
N GLU A 93 20.97 8.90 -11.73
CA GLU A 93 19.94 8.04 -12.32
C GLU A 93 19.68 6.80 -11.47
N TYR A 94 18.39 6.54 -11.23
CA TYR A 94 17.91 5.40 -10.45
C TYR A 94 16.72 4.77 -11.15
N ARG A 95 16.59 3.45 -11.03
CA ARG A 95 15.45 2.70 -11.57
C ARG A 95 14.82 1.82 -10.51
N GLY A 96 13.50 1.87 -10.42
CA GLY A 96 12.70 1.00 -9.57
C GLY A 96 11.62 0.29 -10.37
N THR A 97 10.98 -0.68 -9.73
CA THR A 97 9.78 -1.33 -10.28
C THR A 97 8.65 -1.20 -9.27
N VAL A 98 7.50 -0.74 -9.74
CA VAL A 98 6.24 -0.69 -8.98
C VAL A 98 5.26 -1.64 -9.64
N TYR A 99 4.42 -2.31 -8.86
CA TYR A 99 3.39 -3.19 -9.38
C TYR A 99 2.02 -2.62 -9.04
N LEU A 100 1.20 -2.30 -10.05
CA LEU A 100 -0.11 -1.69 -9.80
C LEU A 100 -1.11 -2.64 -9.14
N ASP A 101 -0.85 -3.94 -9.20
CA ASP A 101 -1.63 -5.01 -8.55
C ASP A 101 -0.89 -5.61 -7.34
N LEU A 102 -0.02 -4.81 -6.68
CA LEU A 102 0.71 -5.26 -5.49
C LEU A 102 -0.20 -5.40 -4.27
N MET A 103 -1.06 -4.42 -4.02
CA MET A 103 -2.13 -4.55 -3.03
C MET A 103 -3.19 -5.49 -3.60
N GLN A 104 -3.53 -6.53 -2.84
CA GLN A 104 -4.38 -7.60 -3.33
C GLN A 104 -5.85 -7.23 -3.22
N ASP A 105 -6.56 -7.21 -4.34
CA ASP A 105 -8.02 -7.08 -4.34
C ASP A 105 -8.64 -8.27 -3.58
N GLU A 106 -9.27 -8.02 -2.44
CA GLU A 106 -9.88 -9.05 -1.59
C GLU A 106 -11.00 -8.46 -0.73
N ASP A 107 -11.91 -9.32 -0.28
CA ASP A 107 -12.94 -8.96 0.70
C ASP A 107 -12.37 -9.06 2.13
N TYR A 108 -11.85 -7.94 2.63
CA TYR A 108 -11.20 -7.85 3.94
C TYR A 108 -12.19 -7.83 5.12
N TYR A 109 -13.40 -7.31 4.92
CA TYR A 109 -14.38 -7.09 6.01
C TYR A 109 -15.73 -7.78 5.78
N GLY A 110 -15.84 -8.63 4.75
CA GLY A 110 -17.06 -9.36 4.43
C GLY A 110 -18.16 -8.52 3.78
N ARG A 111 -17.79 -7.38 3.19
CA ARG A 111 -18.72 -6.39 2.59
C ARG A 111 -18.55 -6.25 1.08
N GLY A 112 -17.65 -7.05 0.49
CA GLY A 112 -17.34 -7.02 -0.93
C GLY A 112 -15.85 -6.81 -1.18
N VAL A 113 -15.42 -6.94 -2.43
CA VAL A 113 -14.00 -6.80 -2.80
C VAL A 113 -13.55 -5.34 -2.66
N CYS A 114 -12.45 -5.14 -1.94
CA CYS A 114 -11.72 -3.87 -1.91
C CYS A 114 -10.72 -3.78 -3.07
N TYR A 115 -10.68 -2.65 -3.77
CA TYR A 115 -9.78 -2.35 -4.90
C TYR A 115 -9.38 -0.88 -4.98
#